data_AF-A0A9D7BAJ3-F1
#
_entry.id   AF-A0A9D7BAJ3-F1
#
_cell.length_a   1.000
_cell.length_b   1.000
_cell.length_c   1.000
_cell.angle_alpha   90.00
_cell.angle_beta   90.00
_cell.angle_gamma   90.00
#
_symmetry.space_group_name_H-M   'P 1'
#
loop_
_entity.id
_entity.type
_entity.pdbx_description
1 polymer ?
#
loop_
_entity_poly.entity_id
_entity_poly.type
_entity_poly.pdbx_seq_one_letter_code
_entity_poly.pdbx_strand_id
1 'polypeptide(L)' 'MIIEDQFVELQQRMLLRNASSAEQRYEHFVTHHPGLVARLPNVHIASYLGVTPEFLSRLRAKKATRTDP' A
#
# COMPACT_ATOMS: atom_id res chain seq x y z
N MET A 1 -11.30 4.14 29.77
CA MET A 1 -11.07 5.37 28.98
C MET A 1 -11.61 5.11 27.58
N ILE A 2 -12.88 5.41 27.33
CA ILE A 2 -13.60 5.06 26.09
C ILE A 2 -13.11 5.90 24.89
N ILE A 3 -12.49 7.05 25.16
CA ILE A 3 -12.01 7.99 24.14
C ILE A 3 -10.89 7.39 23.27
N GLU A 4 -10.03 6.55 23.85
CA GLU A 4 -8.81 6.10 23.15
C GLU A 4 -9.09 4.94 22.19
N ASP A 5 -10.01 4.06 22.56
CA ASP A 5 -10.51 3.02 21.66
C ASP A 5 -11.25 3.63 20.46
N GLN A 6 -12.06 4.66 20.71
CA GLN A 6 -12.76 5.42 19.66
C GLN A 6 -11.79 6.20 18.76
N PHE A 7 -10.71 6.74 19.33
CA PHE A 7 -9.67 7.42 18.55
C PHE A 7 -8.92 6.44 17.65
N VAL A 8 -8.60 5.24 18.14
CA VAL A 8 -7.95 4.18 17.34
C VAL A 8 -8.89 3.69 16.24
N GLU A 9 -10.18 3.45 16.52
CA GLU A 9 -11.15 3.09 15.48
C GLU A 9 -11.31 4.18 14.41
N LEU A 10 -11.36 5.45 14.81
CA LEU A 10 -11.42 6.57 13.87
C LEU A 10 -10.15 6.69 13.03
N GLN A 11 -8.98 6.52 13.64
CA GLN A 11 -7.70 6.44 12.94
C GLN A 11 -7.69 5.26 11.96
N GLN A 12 -8.14 4.07 12.37
CA GLN A 12 -8.21 2.89 11.50
C GLN A 12 -9.21 3.09 10.35
N ARG A 13 -10.39 3.64 10.61
CA ARG A 13 -11.39 3.95 9.58
C ARG A 13 -10.90 5.04 8.63
N MET A 14 -10.19 6.06 9.12
CA MET A 14 -9.52 7.04 8.26
C MET A 14 -8.39 6.41 7.43
N LEU A 15 -7.58 5.52 8.00
CA LEU A 15 -6.57 4.77 7.26
C LEU A 15 -7.21 3.87 6.19
N LEU A 16 -8.32 3.20 6.51
CA LEU A 16 -9.10 2.35 5.59
C LEU A 16 -9.86 3.14 4.51
N ARG A 17 -10.20 4.41 4.77
CA ARG A 17 -10.93 5.28 3.84
C ARG A 17 -10.01 6.15 2.97
N ASN A 18 -8.87 6.56 3.52
CA ASN A 18 -7.72 7.06 2.75
C ASN A 18 -7.02 5.89 2.02
N ALA A 19 -7.43 4.66 2.32
CA ALA A 19 -7.22 3.48 1.50
C ALA A 19 -8.25 3.34 0.35
N SER A 20 -8.35 4.40 -0.49
CA SER A 20 -8.15 4.26 -1.97
C SER A 20 -6.68 3.88 -2.33
N SER A 21 -6.07 3.31 -1.30
CA SER A 21 -5.08 2.30 -1.02
C SER A 21 -3.86 2.43 -1.86
N ALA A 22 -2.75 2.70 -1.19
CA ALA A 22 -1.45 2.45 -1.78
C ALA A 22 -1.36 1.05 -2.42
N GLU A 23 -2.17 0.09 -1.97
CA GLU A 23 -2.51 -1.16 -2.67
C GLU A 23 -3.08 -0.94 -4.08
N GLN A 24 -4.18 -0.20 -4.24
CA GLN A 24 -4.82 0.16 -5.51
C GLN A 24 -3.95 1.09 -6.37
N ARG A 25 -3.27 2.07 -5.77
CA ARG A 25 -2.31 2.94 -6.48
C ARG A 25 -1.12 2.14 -7.00
N TYR A 26 -0.61 1.20 -6.20
CA TYR A 26 0.41 0.25 -6.64
C TYR A 26 -0.12 -0.64 -7.76
N GLU A 27 -1.33 -1.17 -7.60
CA GLU A 27 -1.97 -2.04 -8.59
C GLU A 27 -2.19 -1.31 -9.93
N HIS A 28 -2.65 -0.06 -9.89
CA HIS A 28 -2.78 0.83 -11.03
C HIS A 28 -1.41 1.15 -11.66
N PHE A 29 -0.39 1.41 -10.84
CA PHE A 29 0.98 1.69 -11.31
C PHE A 29 1.60 0.47 -12.00
N VAL A 30 1.39 -0.74 -11.47
CA VAL A 30 1.92 -1.98 -12.05
C VAL A 30 1.17 -2.36 -13.33
N THR A 31 -0.13 -2.10 -13.41
CA THR A 31 -0.91 -2.35 -14.65
C THR A 31 -0.62 -1.35 -15.75
N HIS A 32 -0.46 -0.06 -15.44
CA HIS A 32 -0.25 0.98 -16.45
C HIS A 32 1.23 1.15 -16.84
N HIS A 33 2.16 0.82 -15.94
CA HIS A 33 3.59 1.01 -16.16
C HIS A 33 4.44 -0.23 -15.77
N PRO A 34 4.17 -1.42 -16.35
CA PRO A 34 4.89 -2.65 -16.00
C PRO A 34 6.40 -2.55 -16.24
N GLY A 35 6.83 -1.85 -17.31
CA GLY A 35 8.25 -1.65 -17.62
C GLY A 35 9.00 -0.77 -16.62
N LEU A 36 8.30 0.11 -15.90
CA LEU A 36 8.89 0.94 -14.85
C LEU A 36 9.03 0.16 -13.54
N VAL A 37 8.00 -0.62 -13.18
CA VAL A 37 8.05 -1.49 -11.98
C VAL A 37 9.22 -2.47 -12.02
N ALA A 38 9.56 -3.01 -13.20
CA ALA A 38 10.67 -3.94 -13.37
C ALA A 38 12.06 -3.29 -13.24
N ARG A 39 12.17 -1.98 -13.42
CA ARG A 39 13.45 -1.25 -13.49
C ARG A 39 13.71 -0.32 -12.30
N LEU A 40 12.66 0.03 -11.55
CA LEU A 40 12.75 0.95 -10.42
C LEU A 40 12.97 0.23 -9.08
N PRO A 41 13.87 0.76 -8.22
CA PRO A 41 13.98 0.31 -6.84
C PRO A 41 12.69 0.53 -6.05
N ASN A 42 12.41 -0.37 -5.10
CA ASN A 42 11.24 -0.29 -4.20
C ASN A 42 11.14 1.05 -3.47
N VAL A 43 12.28 1.68 -3.13
CA VAL A 43 12.30 2.97 -2.44
C VAL A 43 11.65 4.06 -3.31
N HIS A 44 11.97 4.12 -4.61
CA HIS A 44 11.38 5.10 -5.52
C HIS A 44 9.89 4.85 -5.75
N ILE A 45 9.50 3.58 -5.87
CA ILE A 45 8.08 3.20 -6.02
C ILE A 45 7.30 3.57 -4.76
N ALA A 46 7.87 3.37 -3.58
CA ALA A 46 7.25 3.73 -2.30
C ALA A 46 7.07 5.25 -2.19
N SER A 47 8.10 6.03 -2.53
CA SER A 47 8.03 7.50 -2.59
C SER A 47 6.97 7.99 -3.58
N TYR A 48 6.88 7.39 -4.78
CA TYR A 48 5.87 7.74 -5.78
C TYR A 48 4.44 7.46 -5.31
N LEU A 49 4.24 6.36 -4.59
CA LEU A 49 2.94 5.94 -4.07
C LEU A 49 2.54 6.64 -2.76
N GLY A 50 3.44 7.46 -2.22
CA GLY A 50 3.26 8.16 -0.94
C GLY A 50 3.24 7.20 0.25
N VAL A 51 4.01 6.12 0.20
CA VAL A 51 4.10 5.12 1.27
C VAL A 51 5.53 4.86 1.70
N THR A 52 5.68 4.24 2.87
CA THR A 52 7.00 3.82 3.33
C THR A 52 7.47 2.57 2.56
N PRO A 53 8.80 2.38 2.39
CA PRO A 53 9.36 1.19 1.77
C PRO A 53 8.92 -0.11 2.47
N GLU A 54 8.74 -0.09 3.80
CA GLU A 54 8.28 -1.23 4.60
C GLU A 54 6.81 -1.57 4.31
N PHE A 55 5.98 -0.54 4.08
CA PHE A 55 4.60 -0.74 3.65
C PHE A 55 4.56 -1.39 2.26
N LEU A 56 5.36 -0.87 1.30
CA LEU A 56 5.45 -1.45 -0.04
C LEU A 56 5.97 -2.90 -0.02
N SER A 57 6.95 -3.19 0.83
CA SER A 57 7.49 -4.54 1.01
C SER A 57 6.43 -5.51 1.52
N ARG A 58 5.68 -5.12 2.57
CA ARG A 58 4.55 -5.90 3.10
C ARG A 58 3.45 -6.11 2.07
N LEU A 59 3.16 -5.08 1.26
CA LEU A 59 2.21 -5.15 0.16
C LEU A 59 2.64 -6.15 -0.91
N ARG A 60 3.90 -6.09 -1.37
CA ARG A 60 4.44 -7.07 -2.34
C ARG A 60 4.40 -8.49 -1.80
N ALA A 61 4.73 -8.71 -0.53
CA ALA A 61 4.64 -10.01 0.12
C ALA A 61 3.20 -10.54 0.14
N LYS A 62 2.23 -9.70 0.56
CA LYS A 62 0.79 -10.04 0.57
C LYS A 62 0.24 -10.36 -0.82
N LYS A 63 0.73 -9.70 -1.88
CA LYS A 63 0.36 -10.02 -3.26
C LYS A 63 0.98 -11.31 -3.79
N ALA A 64 2.25 -11.59 -3.44
CA ALA A 64 2.90 -12.84 -3.78
C ALA A 64 2.14 -14.05 -3.19
N THR A 65 1.62 -13.91 -1.96
CA THR A 65 0.81 -14.97 -1.31
C THR A 65 -0.59 -15.13 -1.88
N ARG A 66 -1.13 -14.13 -2.60
CA ARG A 66 -2.47 -14.18 -3.21
C ARG A 66 -2.45 -14.49 -4.70
N THR A 67 -1.27 -14.58 -5.31
CA THR A 67 -1.09 -15.04 -6.69
C THR A 67 -0.67 -16.51 -6.62
N ASP A 68 -1.62 -17.36 -6.23
CA ASP A 68 -1.55 -18.81 -6.46
C ASP A 68 -2.55 -19.12 -7.61
N PRO A 69 -2.23 -20.12 -8.45
CA PRO A 69 -2.49 -20.23 -9.89
C PRO A 69 -3.95 -20.33 -10.35
#